data_AF-A0A1W1HT89-F1
#
_entry.id   AF-A0A1W1HT89-F1
#
_cell.length_a   1.000
_cell.length_b   1.000
_cell.length_c   1.000
_cell.angle_alpha   90.00
_cell.angle_beta   90.00
_cell.angle_gamma   90.00
#
_symmetry.space_group_name_H-M   'P 1'
#
loop_
_entity.id
_entity.type
_entity.pdbx_description
1 polymer ?
#
loop_
_entity_poly.entity_id
_entity_poly.type
_entity_poly.pdbx_seq_one_letter_code
_entity_poly.pdbx_strand_id
1 'polypeptide(L)'
;MSGLPLLFKKEGLIERHQVEGIDPSDRYFNRAVLVSRVAAGYTGKVTYEAYAVEGSAHSTTGAAVKAVVEKLMGVGFTRLRTRLNFKGNRYLAEKETWTDYPDLPA
;
A
#
# COMPACT_ATOMS: atom_id res chain seq x y z
N MET A 1 -11.32 -21.37 34.07
CA MET A 1 -11.20 -21.50 32.60
C MET A 1 -10.58 -20.23 32.07
N SER A 2 -9.33 -20.31 31.57
CA SER A 2 -8.59 -19.16 31.05
C SER A 2 -9.03 -18.91 29.60
N GLY A 3 -10.04 -18.07 29.43
CA GLY A 3 -10.41 -17.55 28.12
C GLY A 3 -9.44 -16.44 27.76
N LEU A 4 -8.41 -16.75 26.97
CA LEU A 4 -7.62 -15.74 26.26
C LEU A 4 -8.60 -14.77 25.60
N PRO A 5 -8.58 -13.46 25.91
CA PRO A 5 -9.28 -12.53 25.07
C PRO A 5 -8.57 -12.64 23.72
N LEU A 6 -9.27 -13.17 22.72
CA LEU A 6 -8.90 -13.00 21.33
C LEU A 6 -8.72 -11.49 21.17
N LEU A 7 -7.47 -11.03 21.22
CA LEU A 7 -7.15 -9.62 21.06
C LEU A 7 -7.83 -9.22 19.76
N PHE A 8 -8.90 -8.44 19.87
CA PHE A 8 -9.42 -7.66 18.76
C PHE A 8 -8.25 -6.79 18.34
N LYS A 9 -7.46 -7.28 17.38
CA LYS A 9 -6.35 -6.55 16.79
C LYS A 9 -6.98 -5.28 16.22
N LYS A 10 -6.78 -4.18 16.96
CA LYS A 10 -7.39 -2.88 16.75
C LYS A 10 -7.28 -2.49 15.27
N GLU A 11 -8.40 -2.11 14.67
CA GLU A 11 -8.40 -1.52 13.34
C GLU A 11 -7.52 -0.26 13.32
N GLY A 12 -6.99 0.06 12.13
CA GLY A 12 -6.14 1.22 11.94
C GLY A 12 -4.83 0.91 11.23
N LEU A 13 -3.97 1.92 11.14
CA LEU A 13 -2.74 1.90 10.35
C LEU A 13 -1.72 0.91 10.91
N ILE A 14 -1.24 -0.02 10.06
CA ILE A 14 -0.27 -1.06 10.44
C ILE A 14 1.07 -0.87 9.71
N GLU A 15 1.04 -0.54 8.41
CA GLU A 15 2.25 -0.38 7.61
C GLU A 15 2.18 0.90 6.76
N ARG A 16 3.35 1.48 6.47
CA ARG A 16 3.51 2.53 5.47
C ARG A 16 4.51 2.05 4.44
N HIS A 17 4.05 1.92 3.21
CA HIS A 17 4.88 1.60 2.06
C HIS A 17 5.13 2.88 1.29
N GLN A 18 6.32 3.06 0.76
CA GLN A 18 6.58 4.06 -0.26
C GLN A 18 6.19 3.49 -1.61
N VAL A 19 5.55 4.30 -2.45
CA VAL A 19 5.29 4.01 -3.86
C VAL A 19 5.94 5.10 -4.71
N GLU A 20 6.61 4.69 -5.77
CA GLU A 20 7.24 5.58 -6.76
C GLU A 20 6.88 5.14 -8.18
N GLY A 21 6.89 6.07 -9.13
CA GLY A 21 6.70 5.79 -10.56
C GLY A 21 6.53 7.06 -11.38
N ILE A 22 5.80 6.96 -12.49
CA ILE A 22 5.45 8.08 -13.38
C ILE A 22 3.93 8.24 -13.38
N ASP A 23 3.44 9.47 -13.23
CA ASP A 23 2.01 9.79 -13.28
C ASP A 23 1.51 9.92 -14.74
N PRO A 24 0.19 9.99 -14.96
CA PRO A 24 -0.38 10.11 -16.32
C PRO A 24 -0.01 11.40 -17.06
N SER A 25 0.59 12.38 -16.38
CA SER A 25 1.09 13.64 -16.96
C SER A 25 2.61 13.61 -17.19
N ASP A 26 3.22 12.42 -17.17
CA ASP A 26 4.66 12.20 -17.33
C ASP A 26 5.53 12.87 -16.23
N ARG A 27 4.96 13.06 -15.03
CA ARG A 27 5.68 13.60 -13.88
C ARG A 27 6.11 12.48 -12.95
N TYR A 28 7.25 12.68 -12.30
CA TYR A 28 7.69 11.76 -11.25
C TYR A 28 6.72 11.74 -10.07
N PHE A 29 6.30 10.54 -9.69
CA PHE A 29 5.36 10.26 -8.62
C PHE A 29 6.09 9.59 -7.45
N ASN A 30 5.86 10.07 -6.22
CA ASN A 30 6.40 9.49 -4.99
C ASN A 30 5.46 9.79 -3.82
N ARG A 31 4.82 8.78 -3.24
CA ARG A 31 3.88 8.93 -2.11
C ARG A 31 3.94 7.73 -1.16
N ALA A 32 3.24 7.84 -0.03
CA ALA A 32 3.07 6.74 0.90
C ALA A 32 1.72 6.02 0.65
N VAL A 33 1.78 4.69 0.51
CA VAL A 33 0.62 3.81 0.65
C VAL A 33 0.45 3.47 2.13
N LEU A 34 -0.67 3.88 2.70
CA LEU A 34 -1.08 3.59 4.07
C LEU A 34 -1.85 2.28 4.08
N VAL A 35 -1.32 1.27 4.78
CA VAL A 35 -1.98 -0.03 4.91
C VAL A 35 -2.64 -0.13 6.28
N SER A 36 -3.96 -0.19 6.29
CA SER A 36 -4.77 -0.27 7.51
C SER A 36 -5.40 -1.64 7.66
N ARG A 37 -5.52 -2.10 8.91
CA ARG A 37 -6.34 -3.25 9.26
C ARG A 37 -7.79 -2.82 9.37
N VAL A 38 -8.68 -3.57 8.74
CA VAL A 38 -10.13 -3.42 8.75
C VAL A 38 -10.78 -4.75 9.09
N ALA A 39 -12.08 -4.76 9.39
CA ALA A 39 -12.83 -5.99 9.71
C ALA A 39 -12.64 -7.11 8.67
N ALA A 40 -12.60 -6.76 7.38
CA ALA A 40 -12.44 -7.70 6.26
C ALA A 40 -10.98 -8.08 5.93
N GLY A 41 -9.98 -7.59 6.68
CA GLY A 41 -8.56 -7.86 6.42
C GLY A 41 -7.70 -6.59 6.44
N TYR A 42 -7.07 -6.28 5.30
CA TYR A 42 -6.22 -5.10 5.14
C TYR A 42 -6.60 -4.34 3.88
N THR A 43 -6.65 -3.01 3.98
CA THR A 43 -6.82 -2.11 2.82
C THR A 43 -5.59 -1.21 2.69
N GLY A 44 -5.25 -0.88 1.45
CA GLY A 44 -4.21 0.09 1.12
C GLY A 44 -4.85 1.37 0.62
N LYS A 45 -4.28 2.52 0.97
CA LYS A 45 -4.71 3.83 0.47
C LYS A 45 -3.53 4.73 0.15
N VAL A 46 -3.60 5.44 -0.97
CA VAL A 46 -2.65 6.51 -1.32
C VAL A 46 -3.43 7.76 -1.70
N THR A 47 -2.88 8.92 -1.34
CA THR A 47 -3.42 10.22 -1.74
C THR A 47 -2.35 10.99 -2.49
N TYR A 48 -2.71 11.53 -3.66
CA TYR A 48 -1.86 12.32 -4.54
C TYR A 48 -2.65 13.50 -5.08
N GLU A 49 -2.26 14.72 -4.69
CA GLU A 49 -3.02 15.94 -5.00
C GLU A 49 -4.50 15.79 -4.54
N ALA A 50 -5.47 15.94 -5.44
CA ALA A 50 -6.89 15.72 -5.16
C ALA A 50 -7.33 14.25 -5.33
N TYR A 51 -6.45 13.35 -5.75
CA TYR A 51 -6.76 11.98 -6.09
C TYR A 51 -6.46 11.03 -4.93
N ALA A 52 -7.50 10.37 -4.41
CA ALA A 52 -7.37 9.34 -3.38
C ALA A 52 -7.73 7.97 -3.96
N VAL A 53 -6.77 7.04 -3.94
CA VAL A 53 -6.95 5.66 -4.41
C VAL A 53 -6.93 4.74 -3.21
N GLU A 54 -7.99 3.96 -3.06
CA GLU A 54 -8.12 2.96 -2.01
C GLU A 54 -8.40 1.59 -2.64
N GLY A 55 -7.59 0.59 -2.29
CA GLY A 55 -7.73 -0.79 -2.74
C GLY A 55 -8.87 -1.52 -2.02
N SER A 56 -9.33 -2.63 -2.60
CA SER A 56 -10.22 -3.57 -1.89
C SER A 56 -9.53 -4.19 -0.66
N ALA A 57 -10.32 -4.76 0.25
CA ALA A 57 -9.76 -5.48 1.39
C ALA A 57 -9.17 -6.83 0.96
N HIS A 58 -7.99 -7.17 1.49
CA HIS A 58 -7.31 -8.44 1.22
C HIS A 58 -6.77 -9.10 2.50
N SER A 59 -6.43 -10.38 2.42
CA SER A 59 -5.95 -11.17 3.56
C SER A 59 -4.52 -10.83 4.02
N THR A 60 -3.72 -10.17 3.19
CA THR A 60 -2.33 -9.78 3.49
C THR A 60 -2.08 -8.30 3.20
N THR A 61 -1.10 -7.71 3.89
CA THR A 61 -0.71 -6.30 3.65
C THR A 61 -0.11 -6.11 2.26
N GLY A 62 0.71 -7.05 1.78
CA GLY A 62 1.26 -7.03 0.42
C GLY A 62 0.18 -7.07 -0.67
N ALA A 63 -0.87 -7.88 -0.50
CA ALA A 63 -2.00 -7.89 -1.43
C ALA A 63 -2.77 -6.56 -1.41
N ALA A 64 -2.92 -5.94 -0.24
CA ALA A 64 -3.53 -4.62 -0.11
C ALA A 64 -2.72 -3.51 -0.83
N VAL A 65 -1.38 -3.57 -0.77
CA VAL A 65 -0.51 -2.67 -1.53
C VAL A 65 -0.64 -2.92 -3.03
N LYS A 66 -0.61 -4.19 -3.47
CA LYS A 66 -0.76 -4.57 -4.89
C LYS A 66 -2.08 -4.06 -5.46
N ALA A 67 -3.18 -4.16 -4.71
CA ALA A 67 -4.48 -3.65 -5.14
C ALA A 67 -4.50 -2.12 -5.36
N VAL A 68 -3.73 -1.36 -4.59
CA VAL A 68 -3.56 0.09 -4.84
C VAL A 68 -2.75 0.33 -6.11
N VAL A 69 -1.66 -0.41 -6.29
CA VAL A 69 -0.81 -0.31 -7.49
C VAL A 69 -1.60 -0.64 -8.76
N GLU A 70 -2.38 -1.72 -8.76
CA GLU A 70 -3.22 -2.12 -9.89
C GLU A 70 -4.24 -1.02 -10.24
N LYS A 71 -4.84 -0.36 -9.23
CA LYS A 71 -5.74 0.78 -9.47
C LYS A 71 -5.02 2.01 -10.02
N LEU A 72 -3.80 2.30 -9.55
CA LEU A 72 -2.97 3.38 -10.10
C LEU A 72 -2.62 3.10 -11.57
N MET A 73 -2.20 1.88 -11.90
CA MET A 73 -1.94 1.48 -13.29
C MET A 73 -3.18 1.61 -14.18
N GLY A 74 -4.34 1.21 -13.66
CA GLY A 74 -5.61 1.33 -14.37
C GLY A 74 -6.02 2.77 -14.71
N VAL A 75 -5.39 3.78 -14.10
CA VAL A 75 -5.60 5.20 -14.43
C VAL A 75 -4.37 5.86 -15.08
N GLY A 76 -3.40 5.06 -15.53
CA GLY A 76 -2.30 5.52 -16.37
C GLY A 76 -0.97 5.77 -15.64
N PHE A 77 -0.83 5.40 -14.37
CA PHE A 77 0.47 5.42 -13.71
C PHE A 77 1.34 4.26 -14.23
N THR A 78 2.63 4.52 -14.44
CA THR A 78 3.58 3.54 -14.99
C THR A 78 4.86 3.48 -14.16
N ARG A 79 5.68 2.46 -14.42
CA ARG A 79 6.97 2.18 -13.79
C ARG A 79 6.86 2.16 -12.26
N LEU A 80 5.75 1.63 -11.78
CA LEU A 80 5.44 1.63 -10.36
C LEU A 80 6.33 0.64 -9.61
N ARG A 81 6.83 1.08 -8.46
CA ARG A 81 7.53 0.23 -7.50
C ARG A 81 7.16 0.61 -6.08
N THR A 82 7.20 -0.35 -5.17
CA THR A 82 6.92 -0.11 -3.75
C THR A 82 8.01 -0.64 -2.84
N ARG A 83 8.12 -0.06 -1.65
CA ARG A 83 9.01 -0.55 -0.58
C ARG A 83 8.37 -0.33 0.77
N LEU A 84 8.47 -1.31 1.66
CA LEU A 84 8.06 -1.15 3.05
C LEU A 84 9.00 -0.18 3.78
N ASN A 85 8.49 0.98 4.20
CA ASN A 85 9.29 1.94 4.97
C ASN A 85 9.02 1.83 6.47
N PHE A 86 7.79 1.53 6.88
CA PHE A 86 7.43 1.41 8.29
C PHE A 86 6.47 0.25 8.57
N LYS A 87 6.74 -0.46 9.66
CA LYS A 87 5.82 -1.42 10.27
C LYS A 87 5.54 -1.00 11.71
N GLY A 88 4.34 -0.48 11.97
CA GLY A 88 4.04 0.28 13.17
C GLY A 88 4.99 1.48 13.29
N ASN A 89 5.76 1.52 14.39
CA ASN A 89 6.77 2.56 14.64
C ASN A 89 8.19 2.15 14.19
N ARG A 90 8.38 0.94 13.68
CA ARG A 90 9.69 0.46 13.24
C ARG A 90 9.98 0.94 11.82
N TYR A 91 11.09 1.65 11.65
CA TYR A 91 11.62 2.04 10.34
C TYR A 91 12.39 0.89 9.68
N LEU A 92 12.16 0.69 8.38
CA LEU A 92 12.63 -0.46 7.61
C LEU A 92 13.21 -0.11 6.23
N ALA A 93 13.13 1.15 5.78
CA ALA A 93 13.43 1.50 4.38
C ALA A 93 14.86 1.15 3.91
N GLU A 94 15.85 1.16 4.81
CA GLU A 94 17.24 0.79 4.51
C GLU A 94 17.48 -0.72 4.44
N LYS A 95 16.52 -1.51 4.96
CA LYS A 95 16.62 -2.98 5.06
C LYS A 95 15.73 -3.70 4.04
N GLU A 96 14.70 -3.01 3.55
CA GLU A 96 13.72 -3.55 2.61
C GLU A 96 14.10 -3.21 1.18
N THR A 97 13.86 -4.16 0.28
CA THR A 97 14.10 -3.98 -1.16
C THR A 97 12.87 -3.39 -1.84
N TRP A 98 13.09 -2.74 -2.98
CA TRP A 98 12.00 -2.35 -3.86
C TRP A 98 11.34 -3.59 -4.49
N THR A 99 10.02 -3.53 -4.63
CA THR A 99 9.21 -4.45 -5.43
C THR A 99 8.73 -3.69 -6.65
N ASP A 100 9.21 -4.07 -7.83
CA ASP A 100 8.78 -3.48 -9.10
C ASP A 100 7.52 -4.17 -9.63
N TYR A 101 6.66 -3.40 -10.28
CA TYR A 101 5.44 -3.89 -10.92
C TYR A 101 5.50 -3.61 -12.42
N PRO A 102 5.29 -4.63 -13.27
CA PRO A 102 5.34 -4.46 -14.71
C PRO A 102 4.17 -3.59 -15.18
N ASP A 103 4.44 -2.73 -16.16
CA ASP A 103 3.41 -1.89 -16.77
C ASP A 103 2.36 -2.73 -17.50
N LEU A 104 1.14 -2.19 -17.58
CA LEU A 104 0.09 -2.76 -18.41
C LEU A 104 0.51 -2.68 -19.89
N PRO A 105 0.16 -3.68 -20.72
CA PRO A 105 0.39 -3.60 -22.15
C PRO A 105 -0.35 -2.38 -22.74
N ALA A 106 0.28 -1.75 -23.74
CA ALA A 106 -0.25 -0.62 -24.48
C ALA A 106 -1.45 -0.98 -25.36
#